data_AF-A0A2G8HV57-F1
#
_entry.id   AF-A0A2G8HV57-F1
#
_cell.length_a   1.000
_cell.length_b   1.000
_cell.length_c   1.000
_cell.angle_alpha   90.00
_cell.angle_beta   90.00
_cell.angle_gamma   90.00
#
_symmetry.space_group_name_H-M   'P 1'
#
loop_
_entity.id
_entity.type
_entity.pdbx_description
1 polymer ?
#
loop_
_entity_poly.entity_id
_entity_poly.type
_entity_poly.pdbx_seq_one_letter_code
_entity_poly.pdbx_strand_id
1 'polypeptide(L)'
;MKIKFLILLCAILACFNSSASIGKDDLIGAVKGRYILQTNEVGEIHFLIRSTGKLQVIKSDWYNLNESSDDYPAKMTIEQGDNGLLRGMPVAHLIFSEGADEQAIDCHLLLTAEQGWDGEGLTIRLLSSFALENDGPNEIASVLSTKLTLLKYSVSAKKFIPVK
;
A
#
# COMPACT_ATOMS: atom_id res chain seq x y z
N MET A 1 -2.08 43.88 32.47
CA MET A 1 -2.97 42.91 31.78
C MET A 1 -2.50 42.48 30.37
N LYS A 2 -1.44 43.05 29.79
CA LYS A 2 -1.08 42.80 28.37
C LYS A 2 -0.25 41.51 28.12
N ILE A 3 0.60 41.10 29.06
CA ILE A 3 1.51 39.94 28.89
C ILE A 3 0.76 38.60 28.96
N LYS A 4 -0.21 38.46 29.88
CA LYS A 4 -1.03 37.24 30.00
C LYS A 4 -1.85 36.98 28.73
N PHE A 5 -2.36 38.04 28.11
CA PHE A 5 -3.12 37.94 26.86
C PHE A 5 -2.22 37.56 25.68
N LEU A 6 -0.99 38.07 25.62
CA LEU A 6 -0.01 37.71 24.60
C LEU A 6 0.42 36.24 24.70
N ILE A 7 0.65 35.73 25.91
CA ILE A 7 0.99 34.31 26.15
C ILE A 7 -0.17 33.40 25.74
N LEU A 8 -1.41 33.79 26.06
CA LEU A 8 -2.61 33.04 25.66
C LEU A 8 -2.75 33.00 24.12
N LEU A 9 -2.52 34.13 23.44
CA LEU A 9 -2.56 34.21 21.99
C LEU A 9 -1.49 33.33 21.33
N CYS A 10 -0.26 33.34 21.85
CA CYS A 10 0.82 32.46 21.36
C CYS A 10 0.52 30.98 21.60
N ALA A 11 -0.08 30.61 22.74
CA ALA A 11 -0.46 29.24 23.03
C ALA A 11 -1.56 28.75 22.06
N ILE A 12 -2.56 29.59 21.79
CA ILE A 12 -3.63 29.31 20.83
C ILE A 12 -3.06 29.14 19.42
N LEU A 13 -2.16 30.02 18.98
CA LEU A 13 -1.49 29.92 17.67
C LEU A 13 -0.59 28.67 17.57
N ALA A 14 0.10 28.29 18.65
CA ALA A 14 0.89 27.07 18.69
C ALA A 14 0.01 25.80 18.60
N CYS A 15 -1.19 25.80 19.19
CA CYS A 15 -2.14 24.70 19.07
C CYS A 15 -2.68 24.51 17.64
N PHE A 16 -2.80 25.57 16.83
CA PHE A 16 -3.26 25.47 15.45
C PHE A 16 -2.23 24.89 14.47
N ASN A 17 -0.94 24.83 14.84
CA ASN A 17 0.09 24.20 14.00
C ASN A 17 0.15 22.67 14.17
N SER A 18 -0.65 22.09 15.07
CA SER A 18 -0.73 20.64 15.29
C SER A 18 -1.79 20.00 14.40
N SER A 19 -1.57 19.97 13.08
CA SER A 19 -2.44 19.23 12.16
C SER A 19 -1.67 18.73 10.94
N ALA A 20 -0.66 17.88 11.16
CA ALA A 20 -0.13 17.02 10.10
C ALA A 20 -0.94 15.72 10.08
N SER A 21 -2.09 15.75 9.40
CA SER A 21 -2.82 14.53 9.07
C SER A 21 -2.31 14.03 7.72
N ILE A 22 -1.85 12.77 7.66
CA ILE A 22 -1.43 12.14 6.42
C ILE A 22 -2.66 11.99 5.51
N GLY A 23 -2.66 12.67 4.37
CA GLY A 23 -3.72 12.58 3.37
C GLY A 23 -3.49 11.48 2.34
N LYS A 24 -4.49 11.27 1.48
CA LYS A 24 -4.37 10.36 0.32
C LYS A 24 -3.16 10.68 -0.58
N ASP A 25 -2.90 11.96 -0.84
CA ASP A 25 -1.79 12.37 -1.71
C ASP A 25 -0.43 12.12 -1.05
N ASP A 26 -0.35 12.29 0.27
CA ASP A 26 0.83 11.94 1.07
C ASP A 26 1.11 10.44 1.01
N LEU A 27 0.06 9.62 1.14
CA LEU A 27 0.15 8.17 0.97
C LEU A 27 0.66 7.83 -0.43
N ILE A 28 0.06 8.36 -1.50
CA ILE A 28 0.52 8.12 -2.88
C ILE A 28 1.97 8.56 -3.05
N GLY A 29 2.34 9.70 -2.47
CA GLY A 29 3.70 10.21 -2.45
C GLY A 29 4.69 9.24 -1.83
N ALA A 30 4.30 8.59 -0.73
CA ALA A 30 5.09 7.58 -0.05
C ALA A 30 5.14 6.24 -0.82
N VAL A 31 3.98 5.73 -1.29
CA VAL A 31 3.85 4.42 -1.93
C VAL A 31 4.25 4.39 -3.39
N LYS A 32 4.45 5.52 -4.07
CA LYS A 32 4.94 5.49 -5.45
C LYS A 32 6.30 4.78 -5.55
N GLY A 33 6.50 4.04 -6.63
CA GLY A 33 7.76 3.33 -6.89
C GLY A 33 7.58 1.96 -7.53
N ARG A 34 8.72 1.29 -7.72
CA ARG A 34 8.80 -0.07 -8.28
C ARG A 34 8.82 -1.09 -7.15
N TYR A 35 8.10 -2.18 -7.33
CA TYR A 35 7.91 -3.23 -6.33
C TYR A 35 8.05 -4.62 -6.92
N ILE A 36 8.34 -5.58 -6.04
CA ILE A 36 8.26 -7.01 -6.30
C ILE A 36 7.43 -7.61 -5.16
N LEU A 37 6.32 -8.26 -5.48
CA LEU A 37 5.60 -9.13 -4.58
C LEU A 37 6.08 -10.56 -4.83
N GLN A 38 6.54 -11.23 -3.79
CA GLN A 38 6.99 -12.62 -3.82
C GLN A 38 6.04 -13.50 -3.02
N THR A 39 5.57 -14.55 -3.65
CA THR A 39 4.58 -15.51 -3.15
C THR A 39 4.92 -16.89 -3.68
N ASN A 40 4.67 -17.93 -2.89
CA ASN A 40 4.93 -19.31 -3.30
C ASN A 40 3.86 -19.83 -4.25
N GLU A 41 2.71 -19.16 -4.27
CA GLU A 41 1.49 -19.55 -4.96
C GLU A 41 1.51 -19.07 -6.41
N VAL A 42 1.87 -17.80 -6.64
CA VAL A 42 1.86 -17.16 -7.97
C VAL A 42 3.23 -16.64 -8.43
N GLY A 43 4.30 -16.93 -7.67
CA GLY A 43 5.67 -16.56 -8.01
C GLY A 43 6.01 -15.09 -7.73
N GLU A 44 6.73 -14.44 -8.64
CA GLU A 44 7.06 -13.02 -8.54
C GLU A 44 6.16 -12.13 -9.41
N ILE A 45 5.60 -11.08 -8.80
CA ILE A 45 4.85 -10.03 -9.48
C ILE A 45 5.63 -8.71 -9.36
N HIS A 46 6.16 -8.24 -10.48
CA HIS A 46 6.82 -6.94 -10.59
C HIS A 46 5.80 -5.89 -11.00
N PHE A 47 5.69 -4.81 -10.22
CA PHE A 47 4.72 -3.77 -10.48
C PHE A 47 5.24 -2.36 -10.15
N LEU A 48 4.54 -1.36 -10.66
CA LEU A 48 4.81 0.06 -10.49
C LEU A 48 3.56 0.76 -9.97
N ILE A 49 3.71 1.50 -8.88
CA ILE A 49 2.72 2.48 -8.42
C ILE A 49 3.18 3.84 -8.94
N ARG A 50 2.40 4.44 -9.83
CA ARG A 50 2.68 5.76 -10.41
C ARG A 50 2.34 6.87 -9.42
N SER A 51 2.87 8.07 -9.67
CA SER A 51 2.54 9.28 -8.90
C SER A 51 1.06 9.66 -8.95
N THR A 52 0.30 9.12 -9.90
CA THR A 52 -1.15 9.29 -10.01
C THR A 52 -1.94 8.30 -9.12
N GLY A 53 -1.26 7.37 -8.45
CA GLY A 53 -1.88 6.23 -7.75
C GLY A 53 -2.30 5.08 -8.68
N LYS A 54 -2.03 5.15 -9.99
CA LYS A 54 -2.29 4.03 -10.91
C LYS A 54 -1.31 2.90 -10.64
N LEU A 55 -1.84 1.71 -10.36
CA LEU A 55 -1.12 0.45 -10.28
C LEU A 55 -0.93 -0.12 -11.70
N GLN A 56 0.29 -0.58 -12.00
CA GLN A 56 0.62 -1.20 -13.28
C GLN A 56 1.52 -2.41 -13.04
N VAL A 57 1.11 -3.59 -13.51
CA VAL A 57 1.95 -4.78 -13.51
C VAL A 57 2.89 -4.73 -14.72
N ILE A 58 4.18 -4.97 -14.47
CA ILE A 58 5.24 -4.90 -15.48
C ILE A 58 5.62 -6.29 -15.95
N LYS A 59 5.71 -7.24 -15.01
CA LYS A 59 6.06 -8.63 -15.25
C LYS A 59 5.42 -9.47 -14.16
N SER A 60 4.90 -10.64 -14.52
CA SER A 60 4.52 -11.70 -13.59
C SER A 60 5.11 -12.99 -14.11
N ASP A 61 5.58 -13.87 -13.23
CA ASP A 61 6.07 -15.19 -13.64
C ASP A 61 4.94 -16.11 -14.16
N TRP A 62 3.67 -15.73 -13.93
CA TRP A 62 2.51 -16.45 -14.43
C TRP A 62 2.30 -16.30 -15.95
N TYR A 63 2.58 -15.11 -16.49
CA TYR A 63 2.43 -14.81 -17.91
C TYR A 63 3.81 -14.76 -18.57
N ASN A 64 4.09 -15.71 -19.47
CA ASN A 64 5.33 -15.69 -20.24
C ASN A 64 5.40 -14.42 -21.11
N LEU A 65 6.46 -13.65 -20.87
CA LEU A 65 6.86 -12.39 -21.50
C LEU A 65 6.52 -12.30 -23.00
N ASN A 66 5.60 -11.40 -23.34
CA ASN A 66 5.69 -10.48 -24.49
C ASN A 66 4.61 -9.40 -24.50
N GLU A 67 3.61 -9.49 -23.64
CA GLU A 67 2.59 -8.45 -23.50
C GLU A 67 2.59 -8.00 -22.04
N SER A 68 3.08 -6.79 -21.76
CA SER A 68 2.65 -6.08 -20.56
C SER A 68 1.14 -5.89 -20.73
N SER A 69 0.33 -6.80 -20.21
CA SER A 69 -1.11 -6.69 -20.40
C SER A 69 -1.59 -5.51 -19.56
N ASP A 70 -2.21 -4.52 -20.22
CA ASP A 70 -3.07 -3.56 -19.54
C ASP A 70 -4.26 -4.27 -18.84
N ASP A 71 -4.44 -5.57 -19.13
CA ASP A 71 -5.51 -6.46 -18.65
C ASP A 71 -5.13 -7.36 -17.48
N TYR A 72 -3.91 -7.32 -16.92
CA TYR A 72 -3.65 -8.04 -15.67
C TYR A 72 -4.61 -7.50 -14.61
N PRO A 73 -5.47 -8.32 -13.98
CA PRO A 73 -6.50 -7.84 -13.07
C PRO A 73 -5.87 -7.43 -11.73
N ALA A 74 -5.24 -6.26 -11.75
CA ALA A 74 -4.65 -5.61 -10.60
C ALA A 74 -5.40 -4.31 -10.30
N LYS A 75 -5.79 -4.14 -9.04
CA LYS A 75 -6.53 -2.96 -8.59
C LYS A 75 -5.85 -2.38 -7.37
N MET A 76 -5.74 -1.06 -7.35
CA MET A 76 -5.39 -0.31 -6.15
C MET A 76 -6.57 0.57 -5.77
N THR A 77 -7.01 0.47 -4.53
CA THR A 77 -7.98 1.38 -3.92
C THR A 77 -7.33 2.06 -2.72
N ILE A 78 -7.75 3.28 -2.42
CA ILE A 78 -7.27 4.00 -1.24
C ILE A 78 -8.50 4.37 -0.44
N GLU A 79 -8.55 3.89 0.79
CA GLU A 79 -9.58 4.21 1.77
C GLU A 79 -9.03 5.22 2.77
N GLN A 80 -9.83 6.24 3.11
CA GLN A 80 -9.51 7.24 4.11
C GLN A 80 -10.78 7.58 4.89
N GLY A 81 -10.75 7.55 6.21
CA GLY A 81 -11.89 7.84 7.08
C GLY A 81 -11.99 6.89 8.27
N ASP A 82 -13.06 6.98 9.05
CA ASP A 82 -13.31 6.07 10.18
C ASP A 82 -13.85 4.74 9.66
N ASN A 83 -12.95 3.91 9.14
CA ASN A 83 -13.22 2.59 8.55
C ASN A 83 -12.92 1.45 9.53
N GLY A 84 -12.88 1.72 10.85
CA GLY A 84 -12.52 0.75 11.88
C GLY A 84 -11.06 0.30 11.85
N LEU A 85 -10.28 0.81 10.89
CA LEU A 85 -8.87 0.51 10.66
C LEU A 85 -8.06 1.81 10.88
N LEU A 86 -7.05 1.72 11.75
CA LEU A 86 -5.99 2.73 11.91
C LEU A 86 -6.43 4.20 12.12
N ARG A 87 -7.50 4.44 12.87
CA ARG A 87 -7.87 5.78 13.37
C ARG A 87 -7.95 6.88 12.30
N GLY A 88 -8.41 6.55 11.08
CA GLY A 88 -8.54 7.54 10.01
C GLY A 88 -7.32 7.72 9.11
N MET A 89 -6.26 6.92 9.30
CA MET A 89 -5.11 6.92 8.39
C MET A 89 -5.50 6.37 7.01
N PRO A 90 -4.98 6.96 5.91
CA PRO A 90 -5.25 6.46 4.58
C PRO A 90 -4.55 5.11 4.37
N VAL A 91 -5.29 4.13 3.87
CA VAL A 91 -4.79 2.77 3.59
C VAL A 91 -4.96 2.48 2.11
N ALA A 92 -3.87 2.06 1.45
CA ALA A 92 -3.89 1.56 0.11
C ALA A 92 -4.09 0.04 0.12
N HIS A 93 -5.17 -0.42 -0.48
CA HIS A 93 -5.44 -1.83 -0.71
C HIS A 93 -5.10 -2.19 -2.16
N LEU A 94 -4.09 -3.02 -2.32
CA LEU A 94 -3.69 -3.58 -3.60
C LEU A 94 -4.22 -5.01 -3.68
N ILE A 95 -4.81 -5.33 -4.81
CA ILE A 95 -5.33 -6.66 -5.14
C ILE A 95 -4.70 -7.06 -6.46
N PHE A 96 -4.08 -8.24 -6.49
CA PHE A 96 -3.62 -8.90 -7.70
C PHE A 96 -4.40 -10.20 -7.80
N SER A 97 -5.28 -10.28 -8.79
CA SER A 97 -6.08 -11.47 -9.05
C SER A 97 -5.43 -12.27 -10.16
N GLU A 98 -5.54 -13.58 -10.05
CA GLU A 98 -5.03 -14.52 -11.03
C GLU A 98 -5.94 -15.75 -11.10
N GLY A 99 -5.96 -16.45 -12.24
CA GLY A 99 -6.87 -17.56 -12.49
C GLY A 99 -8.09 -17.17 -13.34
N ALA A 100 -8.87 -18.18 -13.73
CA ALA A 100 -10.03 -18.02 -14.60
C ALA A 100 -11.16 -18.94 -14.13
N ASP A 101 -12.39 -18.40 -14.16
CA ASP A 101 -13.70 -19.03 -13.95
C ASP A 101 -13.86 -19.96 -12.73
N GLU A 102 -13.11 -21.07 -12.68
CA GLU A 102 -13.29 -22.15 -11.69
C GLU A 102 -12.35 -22.04 -10.49
N GLN A 103 -11.15 -21.47 -10.65
CA GLN A 103 -10.17 -21.35 -9.57
C GLN A 103 -9.36 -20.06 -9.77
N ALA A 104 -9.37 -19.19 -8.76
CA ALA A 104 -8.66 -17.92 -8.79
C ALA A 104 -7.84 -17.70 -7.52
N ILE A 105 -6.62 -17.19 -7.65
CA ILE A 105 -5.77 -16.80 -6.53
C ILE A 105 -5.73 -15.27 -6.46
N ASP A 106 -6.16 -14.73 -5.32
CA ASP A 106 -6.12 -13.30 -5.04
C ASP A 106 -5.04 -12.98 -4.00
N CYS A 107 -4.06 -12.18 -4.41
CA CYS A 107 -3.08 -11.60 -3.50
C CYS A 107 -3.53 -10.21 -3.04
N HIS A 108 -3.67 -10.03 -1.74
CA HIS A 108 -4.02 -8.77 -1.11
C HIS A 108 -2.85 -8.18 -0.34
N LEU A 109 -2.62 -6.89 -0.51
CA LEU A 109 -1.66 -6.10 0.28
C LEU A 109 -2.34 -4.85 0.82
N LEU A 110 -2.15 -4.60 2.12
CA LEU A 110 -2.58 -3.37 2.78
C LEU A 110 -1.37 -2.53 3.15
N LEU A 111 -1.25 -1.34 2.55
CA LEU A 111 -0.15 -0.40 2.78
C LEU A 111 -0.66 0.88 3.43
N THR A 112 0.14 1.44 4.32
CA THR A 112 -0.04 2.80 4.82
C THR A 112 1.27 3.57 4.76
N ALA A 113 1.18 4.89 4.92
CA ALA A 113 2.31 5.72 5.26
C ALA A 113 2.28 6.02 6.76
N GLU A 114 3.45 6.08 7.39
CA GLU A 114 3.63 6.59 8.74
C GLU A 114 4.72 7.66 8.74
N GLN A 115 4.60 8.63 9.65
CA GLN A 115 5.62 9.64 9.88
C GLN A 115 6.29 9.33 11.22
N GLY A 116 7.62 9.24 11.21
CA GLY A 116 8.41 9.11 12.44
C GLY A 116 8.31 10.35 13.31
N TRP A 117 8.50 10.17 14.62
CA TRP A 117 8.55 11.29 15.58
C TRP A 117 9.79 12.19 15.39
N ASP A 118 10.80 11.66 14.70
CA ASP A 118 12.02 12.35 14.30
C ASP A 118 11.80 13.34 13.15
N GLY A 119 10.61 13.36 12.54
CA GLY A 119 10.31 14.24 11.42
C GLY A 119 11.01 13.83 10.12
N GLU A 120 11.64 12.65 10.09
CA GLU A 120 12.10 12.07 8.83
C GLU A 120 10.86 11.78 7.96
N GLY A 121 11.02 11.92 6.64
CA GLY A 121 9.92 11.86 5.69
C GLY A 121 9.07 10.57 5.80
N LEU A 122 7.89 10.59 5.19
CA LEU A 122 6.94 9.48 5.27
C LEU A 122 7.57 8.15 4.86
N THR A 123 7.47 7.16 5.74
CA THR A 123 7.87 5.77 5.49
C THR A 123 6.63 4.95 5.13
N ILE A 124 6.81 3.95 4.29
CA ILE A 124 5.72 3.01 3.96
C ILE A 124 5.76 1.88 4.97
N ARG A 125 4.57 1.43 5.36
CA ARG A 125 4.37 0.26 6.19
C ARG A 125 3.40 -0.72 5.54
N LEU A 126 3.78 -1.99 5.57
CA LEU A 126 2.93 -3.12 5.21
C LEU A 126 2.12 -3.53 6.44
N LEU A 127 0.81 -3.33 6.38
CA LEU A 127 -0.10 -3.65 7.46
C LEU A 127 -0.49 -5.13 7.47
N SER A 128 -0.75 -5.66 6.27
CA SER A 128 -1.15 -7.04 6.07
C SER A 128 -0.85 -7.46 4.63
N SER A 129 -0.55 -8.74 4.46
CA SER A 129 -0.43 -9.38 3.17
C SER A 129 -0.98 -10.80 3.25
N PHE A 130 -1.81 -11.21 2.30
CA PHE A 130 -2.34 -12.57 2.27
C PHE A 130 -2.74 -12.99 0.86
N ALA A 131 -2.68 -14.29 0.61
CA ALA A 131 -3.15 -14.92 -0.62
C ALA A 131 -4.38 -15.76 -0.30
N LEU A 132 -5.43 -15.60 -1.10
CA LEU A 132 -6.65 -16.39 -1.05
C LEU A 132 -6.75 -17.22 -2.32
N GLU A 133 -7.27 -18.43 -2.18
CA GLU A 133 -7.79 -19.23 -3.28
C GLU A 133 -9.31 -19.16 -3.24
N ASN A 134 -9.91 -18.79 -4.36
CA ASN A 134 -11.35 -18.81 -4.57
C ASN A 134 -11.66 -19.97 -5.52
N ASP A 135 -12.33 -20.98 -4.98
CA ASP A 135 -12.91 -22.08 -5.73
C ASP A 135 -14.35 -21.71 -6.08
N GLY A 136 -14.55 -21.25 -7.32
CA GLY A 136 -15.84 -20.76 -7.81
C GLY A 136 -16.94 -21.83 -7.78
N PRO A 137 -16.72 -23.05 -8.32
CA PRO A 137 -17.70 -24.12 -8.35
C PRO A 137 -18.14 -24.59 -6.97
N ASN A 138 -17.24 -24.57 -5.98
CA ASN A 138 -17.55 -25.01 -4.63
C ASN A 138 -17.93 -23.86 -3.67
N GLU A 139 -17.88 -22.61 -4.13
CA GLU A 139 -18.13 -21.39 -3.32
C GLU A 139 -17.26 -21.30 -2.05
N ILE A 140 -16.03 -21.82 -2.12
CA ILE A 140 -15.10 -21.84 -0.99
C ILE A 140 -13.96 -20.84 -1.25
N ALA A 141 -13.68 -20.00 -0.25
CA ALA A 141 -12.49 -19.18 -0.20
C ALA A 141 -11.56 -19.67 0.90
N SER A 142 -10.34 -20.04 0.54
CA SER A 142 -9.33 -20.59 1.45
C SER A 142 -8.12 -19.66 1.52
N VAL A 143 -7.65 -19.38 2.74
CA VAL A 143 -6.40 -18.63 2.92
C VAL A 143 -5.22 -19.56 2.64
N LEU A 144 -4.50 -19.30 1.55
CA LEU A 144 -3.29 -20.05 1.20
C LEU A 144 -2.09 -19.58 2.04
N SER A 145 -1.92 -18.27 2.17
CA SER A 145 -0.79 -17.66 2.88
C SER A 145 -1.18 -16.35 3.55
N THR A 146 -0.57 -16.07 4.69
CA THR A 146 -0.83 -14.88 5.52
C THR A 146 0.37 -13.93 5.62
N LYS A 147 1.47 -14.24 4.94
CA LYS A 147 2.69 -13.44 4.94
C LYS A 147 3.36 -13.51 3.58
N LEU A 148 2.96 -12.59 2.70
CA LEU A 148 3.63 -12.38 1.42
C LEU A 148 4.81 -11.42 1.61
N THR A 149 5.89 -11.63 0.85
CA THR A 149 7.07 -10.76 0.92
C THR A 149 6.94 -9.65 -0.11
N LEU A 150 6.85 -8.40 0.36
CA LEU A 150 6.81 -7.22 -0.49
C LEU A 150 8.17 -6.51 -0.46
N LEU A 151 8.76 -6.29 -1.63
CA LEU A 151 10.00 -5.54 -1.79
C LEU A 151 9.75 -4.24 -2.53
N LYS A 152 10.32 -3.12 -2.05
CA LYS A 152 10.34 -1.82 -2.74
C LYS A 152 11.74 -1.50 -3.24
N TYR A 153 11.84 -0.98 -4.47
CA TYR A 153 13.12 -0.46 -4.97
C TYR A 153 13.53 0.82 -4.24
N SER A 154 14.69 0.79 -3.60
CA SER A 154 15.32 1.96 -2.99
C SER A 154 16.31 2.59 -3.97
N VAL A 155 16.09 3.87 -4.31
CA VAL A 155 16.99 4.63 -5.19
C VAL A 155 18.34 4.87 -4.50
N SER A 156 18.35 5.15 -3.20
CA SER A 156 19.57 5.40 -2.43
C SER A 156 20.44 4.15 -2.31
N ALA A 157 19.82 3.00 -2.03
CA ALA A 157 20.52 1.73 -1.88
C ALA A 157 20.72 0.97 -3.21
N LYS A 158 20.12 1.46 -4.31
CA LYS A 158 20.10 0.85 -5.65
C LYS A 158 19.67 -0.62 -5.67
N LYS A 159 18.81 -1.03 -4.73
CA LYS A 159 18.34 -2.41 -4.58
C LYS A 159 16.91 -2.47 -4.06
N PHE A 160 16.29 -3.62 -4.24
CA PHE A 160 15.01 -3.94 -3.61
C PHE A 160 15.21 -4.22 -2.11
N ILE A 161 14.37 -3.63 -1.28
CA ILE A 161 14.40 -3.76 0.18
C ILE A 161 13.01 -4.20 0.66
N PRO A 162 12.92 -5.14 1.61
CA PRO A 162 11.65 -5.53 2.20
C PRO A 162 10.91 -4.35 2.82
N VAL A 163 9.63 -4.22 2.48
CA VAL A 163 8.69 -3.32 3.17
C VAL A 163 8.23 -4.04 4.42
N LYS A 164 8.39 -3.40 5.57
CA LYS A 164 8.03 -3.94 6.88
C LYS A 164 6.63 -3.57 7.28
#